data_AF-A0A1Y5T8E7-F1
#
_entry.id   AF-A0A1Y5T8E7-F1
#
_cell.length_a   1.000
_cell.length_b   1.000
_cell.length_c   1.000
_cell.angle_alpha   90.00
_cell.angle_beta   90.00
_cell.angle_gamma   90.00
#
_symmetry.space_group_name_H-M   'P 1'
#
loop_
_entity.id
_entity.type
_entity.pdbx_description
1 polymer ?
#
loop_
_entity_poly.entity_id
_entity_poly.type
_entity_poly.pdbx_seq_one_letter_code
_entity_poly.pdbx_strand_id
1 'polypeptide(L)'
;MMLTRRSFLGQSPLALLGAGLSTPFLITAAQAAPQAGDAPLKIRDLYDKGAVLSPRARALDGTRIAISGFMAPPLKADAAFFVLTKMPMATCPFCEPGVEWPDTILPVYSKRRVDVIPFNVPIEARGVLRLSEFIDPETGFWSIIRLEDARYARS
;
A
#
# COMPACT_ATOMS: atom_id res chain seq x y z
N MET A 1 -23.83 -1.47 -87.48
CA MET A 1 -23.37 -1.29 -86.08
C MET A 1 -23.01 -2.65 -85.52
N MET A 2 -21.72 -2.87 -85.31
CA MET A 2 -21.10 -4.14 -84.90
C MET A 2 -21.48 -4.52 -83.47
N LEU A 3 -22.10 -5.69 -83.33
CA LEU A 3 -21.62 -6.84 -82.56
C LEU A 3 -20.45 -6.59 -81.58
N THR A 4 -20.57 -7.05 -80.32
CA THR A 4 -19.69 -8.12 -79.76
C THR A 4 -19.27 -7.95 -78.28
N ARG A 5 -19.63 -9.01 -77.52
CA ARG A 5 -18.98 -9.67 -76.37
C ARG A 5 -18.77 -8.94 -75.04
N ARG A 6 -19.69 -9.30 -74.13
CA ARG A 6 -19.43 -9.57 -72.72
C ARG A 6 -18.23 -10.51 -72.57
N SER A 7 -17.17 -9.99 -71.95
CA SER A 7 -16.02 -10.76 -71.47
C SER A 7 -16.07 -10.73 -69.96
N PHE A 8 -16.20 -11.87 -69.29
CA PHE A 8 -15.61 -12.09 -67.97
C PHE A 8 -15.35 -13.59 -67.83
N LEU A 9 -14.11 -13.97 -68.11
CA LEU A 9 -13.56 -15.28 -67.81
C LEU A 9 -13.53 -15.47 -66.29
N GLY A 10 -13.87 -16.67 -65.86
CA GLY A 10 -13.59 -17.13 -64.50
C GLY A 10 -12.14 -17.55 -64.34
N GLN A 11 -11.65 -17.49 -63.09
CA GLN A 11 -10.77 -18.51 -62.53
C GLN A 11 -10.74 -18.43 -61.01
N SER A 12 -10.93 -19.61 -60.41
CA SER A 12 -10.89 -19.91 -58.98
C SER A 12 -9.42 -20.08 -58.50
N PRO A 13 -9.12 -20.64 -57.30
CA PRO A 13 -8.64 -19.91 -56.12
C PRO A 13 -7.24 -20.37 -55.64
N LEU A 14 -6.89 -19.95 -54.42
CA LEU A 14 -5.84 -20.46 -53.49
C LEU A 14 -4.44 -19.81 -53.46
N ALA A 15 -4.21 -19.20 -52.28
CA ALA A 15 -3.11 -19.43 -51.33
C ALA A 15 -1.70 -18.89 -51.64
N LEU A 16 -1.15 -18.16 -50.66
CA LEU A 16 0.19 -18.25 -50.04
C LEU A 16 0.32 -17.05 -49.05
N LEU A 17 0.13 -17.25 -47.74
CA LEU A 17 1.18 -17.50 -46.74
C LEU A 17 2.34 -16.48 -46.77
N GLY A 18 2.35 -15.56 -45.79
CA GLY A 18 3.47 -14.66 -45.50
C GLY A 18 3.31 -14.00 -44.14
N ALA A 19 3.72 -14.71 -43.08
CA ALA A 19 3.69 -14.26 -41.70
C ALA A 19 4.83 -13.26 -41.42
N GLY A 20 4.49 -12.03 -41.02
CA GLY A 20 5.41 -11.06 -40.42
C GLY A 20 5.10 -10.91 -38.93
N LEU A 21 5.73 -11.73 -38.08
CA LEU A 21 5.61 -11.64 -36.62
C LEU A 21 6.56 -10.57 -36.08
N SER A 22 6.07 -9.34 -35.99
CA SER A 22 6.71 -8.27 -35.21
C SER A 22 6.43 -8.52 -33.72
N THR A 23 7.33 -9.20 -33.02
CA THR A 23 7.26 -9.36 -31.55
C THR A 23 7.56 -8.02 -30.86
N PRO A 24 6.61 -7.38 -30.17
CA PRO A 24 6.92 -6.20 -29.38
C PRO A 24 7.75 -6.62 -28.16
N PHE A 25 8.87 -5.93 -28.00
CA PHE A 25 9.78 -6.05 -26.87
C PHE A 25 9.05 -5.57 -25.60
N LEU A 26 8.46 -6.49 -24.84
CA LEU A 26 7.83 -6.20 -23.55
C LEU A 26 8.93 -5.95 -22.52
N ILE A 27 9.32 -4.67 -22.36
CA ILE A 27 10.13 -4.23 -21.22
C ILE A 27 9.25 -4.40 -19.98
N THR A 28 9.46 -5.50 -19.27
CA THR A 28 8.81 -5.75 -17.98
C THR A 28 9.56 -4.89 -16.97
N ALA A 29 8.95 -3.80 -16.52
CA ALA A 29 9.47 -3.02 -15.40
C ALA A 29 9.49 -3.93 -14.16
N ALA A 30 10.66 -4.45 -13.81
CA ALA A 30 10.87 -5.21 -12.59
C ALA A 30 10.59 -4.28 -11.41
N GLN A 31 9.42 -4.44 -10.80
CA GLN A 31 9.08 -3.81 -9.54
C GLN A 31 10.04 -4.37 -8.49
N ALA A 32 10.97 -3.55 -8.02
CA ALA A 32 11.91 -3.92 -6.97
C ALA A 32 11.11 -4.36 -5.74
N ALA A 33 11.11 -5.66 -5.45
CA ALA A 33 10.59 -6.17 -4.20
C ALA A 33 11.45 -5.59 -3.05
N PRO A 34 10.85 -5.04 -1.98
CA PRO A 34 11.63 -4.51 -0.87
C PRO A 34 12.51 -5.62 -0.27
N GLN A 35 13.81 -5.32 -0.14
CA GLN A 35 14.78 -6.28 0.40
C GLN A 35 14.45 -6.58 1.87
N ALA A 36 14.44 -7.87 2.19
CA ALA A 36 14.19 -8.41 3.54
C ALA A 36 15.37 -8.19 4.52
N GLY A 37 16.15 -7.12 4.36
CA GLY A 37 17.42 -6.91 5.08
C GLY A 37 17.56 -5.60 5.86
N ASP A 38 16.68 -4.62 5.66
CA ASP A 38 16.75 -3.36 6.40
C ASP A 38 16.07 -3.49 7.77
N ALA A 39 16.76 -3.00 8.81
CA ALA A 39 16.22 -2.91 10.15
C ALA A 39 14.90 -2.11 10.15
N PRO A 40 13.90 -2.49 10.96
CA PRO A 40 12.63 -1.79 11.01
C PRO A 40 12.84 -0.32 11.41
N LEU A 41 12.14 0.56 10.71
CA LEU A 41 12.11 1.98 11.01
C LEU A 41 11.45 2.23 12.38
N LYS A 42 11.72 3.38 12.98
CA LYS A 42 11.01 3.85 14.17
C LYS A 42 10.00 4.91 13.74
N ILE A 43 8.88 5.02 14.47
CA ILE A 43 7.85 6.04 14.18
C ILE A 43 8.45 7.46 14.12
N ARG A 44 9.41 7.76 15.01
CA ARG A 44 10.12 9.05 15.02
C ARG A 44 10.86 9.37 13.71
N ASP A 45 11.21 8.36 12.92
CA ASP A 45 11.94 8.55 11.65
C ASP A 45 11.00 9.05 10.54
N LEU A 46 9.68 8.98 10.75
CA LEU A 46 8.64 9.48 9.85
C LEU A 46 8.35 10.97 10.01
N TYR A 47 8.88 11.61 11.07
CA TYR A 47 8.59 13.00 11.41
C TYR A 47 9.87 13.81 11.59
N ASP A 48 9.81 15.09 11.21
CA ASP A 48 10.73 16.14 11.63
C ASP A 48 10.19 16.83 12.90
N LYS A 49 10.86 17.91 13.32
CA LYS A 49 10.40 18.72 14.46
C LYS A 49 8.99 19.27 14.21
N GLY A 50 8.15 19.23 15.24
CA GLY A 50 6.80 19.82 15.20
C GLY A 50 5.76 19.01 14.43
N ALA A 51 5.84 17.67 14.45
CA ALA A 51 4.91 16.76 13.79
C ALA A 51 4.78 16.91 12.26
N VAL A 52 5.76 17.55 11.62
CA VAL A 52 5.85 17.65 10.16
C VAL A 52 6.38 16.32 9.61
N LEU A 53 5.75 15.77 8.57
CA LEU A 53 6.25 14.55 7.91
C LEU A 53 7.67 14.75 7.37
N SER A 54 8.57 13.80 7.60
CA SER A 54 9.99 13.93 7.22
C SER A 54 10.19 13.75 5.69
N PRO A 55 11.31 14.24 5.12
CA PRO A 55 11.70 13.91 3.74
C PRO A 55 11.78 12.40 3.52
N ARG A 56 12.19 11.65 4.54
CA ARG A 56 12.25 10.19 4.49
C ARG A 56 10.87 9.57 4.37
N ALA A 57 9.88 10.04 5.14
CA ALA A 57 8.50 9.57 5.00
C ALA A 57 7.98 9.81 3.58
N ARG A 58 8.19 11.03 3.04
CA ARG A 58 7.78 11.38 1.67
C ARG A 58 8.43 10.49 0.61
N ALA A 59 9.71 10.16 0.76
CA ALA A 59 10.42 9.27 -0.17
C ALA A 59 9.94 7.81 -0.09
N LEU A 60 9.31 7.41 1.01
CA LEU A 60 8.79 6.06 1.23
C LEU A 60 7.29 5.94 0.95
N ASP A 61 6.60 7.03 0.63
CA ASP A 61 5.19 6.97 0.25
C ASP A 61 5.00 6.04 -0.94
N GLY A 62 3.99 5.18 -0.87
CA GLY A 62 3.80 4.15 -1.90
C GLY A 62 4.53 2.83 -1.66
N THR A 63 5.54 2.81 -0.80
CA THR A 63 6.45 1.66 -0.63
C THR A 63 6.07 0.79 0.56
N ARG A 64 6.48 -0.48 0.53
CA ARG A 64 6.30 -1.37 1.68
C ARG A 64 7.47 -1.24 2.64
N ILE A 65 7.18 -0.82 3.87
CA ILE A 65 8.15 -0.60 4.94
C ILE A 65 7.84 -1.46 6.16
N ALA A 66 8.82 -1.60 7.05
CA ALA A 66 8.61 -2.13 8.40
C ALA A 66 8.85 -1.05 9.44
N ILE A 67 7.97 -0.99 10.44
CA ILE A 67 8.04 -0.06 11.56
C ILE A 67 7.94 -0.85 12.86
N SER A 68 8.83 -0.55 13.79
CA SER A 68 8.81 -1.07 15.17
C SER A 68 7.97 -0.18 16.09
N GLY A 69 7.26 -0.79 17.03
CA GLY A 69 6.46 -0.08 18.01
C GLY A 69 5.66 -1.01 18.92
N PHE A 70 4.57 -0.47 19.48
CA PHE A 70 3.67 -1.19 20.38
C PHE A 70 2.23 -1.07 19.90
N MET A 71 1.46 -2.14 20.05
CA MET A 71 0.04 -2.12 19.70
C MET A 71 -0.74 -1.38 20.79
N ALA A 72 -1.36 -0.24 20.45
CA ALA A 72 -2.37 0.34 21.31
C ALA A 72 -3.59 -0.61 21.37
N PRO A 73 -4.27 -0.73 22.52
CA PRO A 73 -5.51 -1.50 22.62
C PRO A 73 -6.52 -1.07 21.55
N PRO A 74 -7.10 -2.00 20.76
CA PRO A 74 -8.03 -1.65 19.68
C PRO A 74 -9.28 -0.94 20.18
N LEU A 75 -9.81 -0.01 19.35
CA LEU A 75 -11.02 0.76 19.65
C LEU A 75 -12.30 -0.06 19.60
N LYS A 76 -12.29 -1.13 18.82
CA LYS A 76 -13.39 -2.07 18.66
C LYS A 76 -12.83 -3.48 18.68
N ALA A 77 -13.59 -4.40 19.27
CA ALA A 77 -13.32 -5.81 19.11
C ALA A 77 -13.38 -6.18 17.62
N ASP A 78 -12.57 -7.16 17.20
CA ASP A 78 -12.59 -7.70 15.84
C ASP A 78 -12.26 -6.72 14.70
N ALA A 79 -11.66 -5.57 15.01
CA ALA A 79 -11.22 -4.59 14.02
C ALA A 79 -10.05 -5.12 13.16
N ALA A 80 -10.02 -4.74 11.89
CA ALA A 80 -8.84 -4.92 11.02
C ALA A 80 -7.81 -3.78 11.18
N PHE A 81 -7.95 -2.99 12.25
CA PHE A 81 -7.28 -1.73 12.50
C PHE A 81 -6.70 -1.70 13.92
N PHE A 82 -5.50 -1.12 14.06
CA PHE A 82 -4.94 -0.73 15.34
C PHE A 82 -4.01 0.48 15.17
N VAL A 83 -3.69 1.15 16.29
CA VAL A 83 -2.72 2.23 16.31
C VAL A 83 -1.39 1.69 16.81
N LEU A 84 -0.34 1.81 16.01
CA LEU A 84 1.03 1.54 16.43
C LEU A 84 1.56 2.76 17.17
N THR A 85 2.16 2.56 18.33
CA THR A 85 2.65 3.62 19.22
C THR A 85 4.15 3.50 19.41
N LYS A 86 4.81 4.66 19.62
CA LYS A 86 6.27 4.73 19.87
C LYS A 86 6.67 4.10 21.21
N MET A 87 5.77 4.09 22.19
CA MET A 87 5.98 3.60 23.55
C MET A 87 4.74 2.81 24.00
N PRO A 88 4.84 1.90 24.97
CA PRO A 88 3.68 1.19 25.51
C PRO A 88 2.61 2.15 26.03
N MET A 89 1.36 1.98 25.61
CA MET A 89 0.22 2.78 26.09
C MET A 89 -0.95 1.86 26.42
N ALA A 90 -1.46 1.93 27.65
CA ALA A 90 -2.62 1.16 28.09
C ALA A 90 -3.96 1.72 27.54
N THR A 91 -3.93 2.89 26.93
CA THR A 91 -5.08 3.57 26.32
C THR A 91 -4.59 4.41 25.14
N CYS A 92 -5.34 4.48 24.03
CA CYS A 92 -5.05 5.38 22.92
C CYS A 92 -5.64 6.77 23.21
N PRO A 93 -4.84 7.81 23.50
CA PRO A 93 -5.38 9.17 23.74
C PRO A 93 -5.70 9.92 22.44
N PHE A 94 -5.33 9.36 21.28
CA PHE A 94 -5.42 10.03 19.97
C PHE A 94 -6.60 9.58 19.13
N CYS A 95 -7.48 8.80 19.75
CA CYS A 95 -8.61 8.19 19.12
C CYS A 95 -9.91 9.00 19.35
N GLU A 96 -9.77 10.26 19.79
CA GLU A 96 -10.86 11.21 19.99
C GLU A 96 -10.83 12.32 18.93
N PRO A 97 -11.99 12.77 18.41
CA PRO A 97 -12.06 13.89 17.48
C PRO A 97 -11.53 15.21 18.10
N GLY A 98 -10.89 16.05 17.29
CA GLY A 98 -10.46 17.40 17.69
C GLY A 98 -9.12 17.46 18.44
N VAL A 99 -8.43 16.32 18.60
CA VAL A 99 -7.06 16.28 19.12
C VAL A 99 -6.07 16.59 17.99
N GLU A 100 -5.06 17.40 18.30
CA GLU A 100 -3.96 17.70 17.38
C GLU A 100 -3.18 16.42 17.00
N TRP A 101 -2.72 16.33 15.75
CA TRP A 101 -2.04 15.12 15.26
C TRP A 101 -0.68 14.91 15.95
N PRO A 102 -0.42 13.76 16.59
CA PRO A 102 0.86 13.50 17.25
C PRO A 102 1.91 12.88 16.30
N ASP A 103 3.19 13.09 16.61
CA ASP A 103 4.34 12.48 15.91
C ASP A 103 4.78 11.13 16.51
N THR A 104 3.93 10.53 17.33
CA THR A 104 4.25 9.34 18.14
C THR A 104 3.43 8.10 17.79
N ILE A 105 2.54 8.20 16.80
CA ILE A 105 1.68 7.09 16.38
C ILE A 105 1.71 6.86 14.89
N LEU A 106 1.30 5.66 14.49
CA LEU A 106 1.09 5.27 13.11
C LEU A 106 -0.11 4.33 13.04
N PRO A 107 -1.24 4.76 12.45
CA PRO A 107 -2.39 3.90 12.21
C PRO A 107 -2.03 2.76 11.25
N VAL A 108 -2.50 1.55 11.56
CA VAL A 108 -2.18 0.33 10.81
C VAL A 108 -3.46 -0.40 10.42
N TYR A 109 -3.65 -0.55 9.11
CA TYR A 109 -4.74 -1.28 8.49
C TYR A 109 -4.23 -2.62 7.96
N SER A 110 -4.74 -3.69 8.53
CA SER A 110 -4.39 -5.07 8.15
C SER A 110 -5.47 -5.67 7.24
N LYS A 111 -5.13 -6.71 6.47
CA LYS A 111 -6.10 -7.38 5.57
C LYS A 111 -7.05 -8.33 6.30
N ARG A 112 -6.80 -8.63 7.57
CA ARG A 112 -7.52 -9.61 8.37
C ARG A 112 -7.84 -8.97 9.72
N ARG A 113 -8.65 -9.64 10.55
CA ARG A 113 -8.86 -9.18 11.93
C ARG A 113 -7.55 -9.14 12.69
N VAL A 114 -7.45 -8.17 13.60
CA VAL A 114 -6.28 -8.00 14.45
C VAL A 114 -6.35 -8.98 15.64
N ASP A 115 -5.38 -9.89 15.71
CA ASP A 115 -5.08 -10.66 16.90
C ASP A 115 -4.33 -9.74 17.89
N VAL A 116 -5.00 -9.39 18.98
CA VAL A 116 -4.51 -8.39 19.92
C VAL A 116 -3.24 -8.87 20.61
N ILE A 117 -2.16 -8.10 20.47
CA ILE A 117 -0.92 -8.28 21.21
C ILE A 117 -0.93 -7.27 22.38
N PRO A 118 -0.58 -7.69 23.62
CA PRO A 118 -0.55 -6.77 24.76
C PRO A 118 0.33 -5.54 24.51
N PHE A 119 -0.12 -4.38 24.98
CA PHE A 119 0.51 -3.07 24.70
C PHE A 119 1.96 -2.93 25.21
N ASN A 120 2.39 -3.81 26.10
CA ASN A 120 3.75 -3.86 26.64
C ASN A 120 4.68 -4.81 25.88
N VAL A 121 4.20 -5.45 24.80
CA VAL A 121 4.99 -6.35 23.95
C VAL A 121 5.40 -5.60 22.68
N PRO A 122 6.71 -5.52 22.36
CA PRO A 122 7.17 -4.89 21.13
C PRO A 122 6.74 -5.71 19.91
N ILE A 123 6.34 -5.01 18.86
CA ILE A 123 5.94 -5.59 17.59
C ILE A 123 6.62 -4.89 16.41
N GLU A 124 6.73 -5.61 15.30
CA GLU A 124 7.01 -5.05 13.99
C GLU A 124 5.73 -5.08 13.15
N ALA A 125 5.37 -3.94 12.56
CA ALA A 125 4.31 -3.84 11.57
C ALA A 125 4.91 -3.56 10.18
N ARG A 126 4.51 -4.35 9.20
CA ARG A 126 4.97 -4.25 7.81
C ARG A 126 3.80 -4.03 6.87
N GLY A 127 3.78 -2.88 6.21
CA GLY A 127 2.67 -2.43 5.36
C GLY A 127 3.12 -1.46 4.30
N VAL A 128 2.21 -1.05 3.44
CA VAL A 128 2.44 0.00 2.45
C VAL A 128 2.22 1.36 3.11
N LEU A 129 3.24 2.22 3.11
CA LEU A 129 3.12 3.57 3.65
C LEU A 129 2.25 4.42 2.73
N ARG A 130 1.30 5.14 3.30
CA ARG A 130 0.52 6.17 2.62
C ARG A 130 0.59 7.49 3.36
N LEU A 131 0.85 8.56 2.62
CA LEU A 131 0.79 9.94 3.10
C LEU A 131 -0.42 10.66 2.49
N SER A 132 -1.60 10.40 3.02
CA SER A 132 -2.82 11.10 2.61
C SER A 132 -3.80 11.21 3.75
N GLU A 133 -4.61 12.27 3.72
CA GLU A 133 -5.74 12.41 4.62
C GLU A 133 -6.73 11.27 4.42
N PHE A 134 -7.15 10.67 5.52
CA PHE A 134 -8.09 9.56 5.55
C PHE A 134 -8.88 9.59 6.85
N ILE A 135 -10.21 9.52 6.73
CA ILE A 135 -11.11 9.28 7.85
C ILE A 135 -11.60 7.85 7.72
N ASP A 136 -11.31 7.04 8.72
CA ASP A 136 -11.77 5.67 8.77
C ASP A 136 -13.31 5.61 8.85
N PRO A 137 -14.00 4.95 7.92
CA PRO A 137 -15.46 4.93 7.90
C PRO A 137 -16.08 4.14 9.05
N GLU A 138 -15.33 3.23 9.70
CA GLU A 138 -15.85 2.39 10.78
C GLU A 138 -15.66 3.01 12.16
N THR A 139 -14.56 3.73 12.37
CA THR A 139 -14.14 4.29 13.66
C THR A 139 -14.20 5.81 13.72
N GLY A 140 -14.24 6.48 12.56
CA GLY A 140 -14.12 7.93 12.46
C GLY A 140 -12.69 8.44 12.70
N PHE A 141 -11.70 7.53 12.80
CA PHE A 141 -10.32 7.90 13.08
C PHE A 141 -9.73 8.66 11.89
N TRP A 142 -9.36 9.92 12.10
CA TRP A 142 -8.70 10.74 11.11
C TRP A 142 -7.18 10.52 11.15
N SER A 143 -6.55 10.47 9.98
CA SER A 143 -5.11 10.30 9.85
C SER A 143 -4.56 10.98 8.60
N ILE A 144 -3.30 11.42 8.66
CA ILE A 144 -2.54 11.96 7.52
C ILE A 144 -1.47 11.00 7.00
N ILE A 145 -1.20 9.95 7.76
CA ILE A 145 -0.22 8.90 7.47
C ILE A 145 -0.72 7.59 8.04
N ARG A 146 -0.50 6.48 7.32
CA ARG A 146 -0.93 5.14 7.73
C ARG A 146 -0.13 4.04 7.04
N LEU A 147 -0.19 2.83 7.60
CA LEU A 147 0.16 1.60 6.90
C LEU A 147 -1.10 0.92 6.38
N GLU A 148 -1.12 0.65 5.08
CA GLU A 148 -2.13 -0.20 4.44
C GLU A 148 -1.58 -1.60 4.19
N ASP A 149 -2.47 -2.56 3.91
CA ASP A 149 -2.07 -3.92 3.53
C ASP A 149 -1.07 -4.55 4.52
N ALA A 150 -1.26 -4.26 5.80
CA ALA A 150 -0.27 -4.54 6.82
C ALA A 150 -0.33 -5.99 7.34
N ARG A 151 0.82 -6.44 7.83
CA ARG A 151 1.00 -7.61 8.68
C ARG A 151 1.81 -7.17 9.89
N TYR A 152 1.71 -7.89 10.99
CA TYR A 152 2.48 -7.60 12.18
C TYR A 152 2.87 -8.91 12.89
N ALA A 153 3.96 -8.84 13.63
CA ALA A 153 4.47 -9.94 14.44
C ALA A 153 5.16 -9.38 15.68
N ARG A 154 5.34 -10.23 16.70
CA ARG A 154 6.23 -9.91 17.82
C ARG A 154 7.65 -9.73 17.30
N SER A 155 8.33 -8.70 17.80
CA SER A 155 9.73 -8.41 17.46
C SER A 155 10.71 -9.23 18.31
#